data_AF-A0A7Y5JP75-F1
#
_entry.id   AF-A0A7Y5JP75-F1
#
_cell.length_a   1.000
_cell.length_b   1.000
_cell.length_c   1.000
_cell.angle_alpha   90.00
_cell.angle_beta   90.00
_cell.angle_gamma   90.00
#
_symmetry.space_group_name_H-M   'P 1'
#
loop_
_entity.id
_entity.type
_entity.pdbx_description
1 polymer ?
#
loop_
_entity_poly.entity_id
_entity_poly.type
_entity_poly.pdbx_seq_one_letter_code
_entity_poly.pdbx_strand_id
1 'polypeptide(L)'
;MLKQIRNKKNQKGFTLIELLVVIVIIGILAAVAVPRFMGAQDRARIGAARADLDLFRQALGMFEIDNADYPAALTLATAATVLVDPQGNPYMSLPTGDNFASFTYTYDGASNPTSYEIEVECEDNQGTVLTASPEGIQ
;
A
#
# COMPACT_ATOMS: atom_id res chain seq x y z
N MET A 1 9.44 34.84 -69.47
CA MET A 1 8.36 35.01 -68.48
C MET A 1 7.97 33.64 -67.95
N LEU A 2 8.32 33.29 -66.71
CA LEU A 2 7.98 32.01 -66.09
C LEU A 2 6.83 32.22 -65.09
N LYS A 3 5.68 31.61 -65.39
CA LYS A 3 4.44 31.68 -64.62
C LYS A 3 4.59 30.77 -63.39
N GLN A 4 4.85 31.35 -62.23
CA GLN A 4 4.91 30.60 -60.97
C GLN A 4 3.53 30.04 -60.61
N ILE A 5 3.43 28.71 -60.56
CA ILE A 5 2.25 27.98 -60.07
C ILE A 5 2.30 28.00 -58.54
N ARG A 6 1.44 28.83 -57.94
CA ARG A 6 1.30 28.92 -56.47
C ARG A 6 0.45 27.74 -55.98
N ASN A 7 1.12 26.73 -55.45
CA ASN A 7 0.47 25.56 -54.87
C ASN A 7 -0.20 25.97 -53.53
N LYS A 8 -1.52 26.24 -53.55
CA LYS A 8 -2.30 26.46 -52.32
C LYS A 8 -2.37 25.12 -51.57
N LYS A 9 -1.50 24.93 -50.58
CA LYS A 9 -1.67 23.84 -49.60
C LYS A 9 -3.00 24.08 -48.89
N ASN A 10 -3.99 23.23 -49.16
CA ASN A 10 -5.26 23.19 -48.43
C ASN A 10 -4.96 22.88 -46.96
N GLN A 11 -4.81 23.91 -46.12
CA GLN A 11 -4.83 23.74 -44.69
C GLN A 11 -6.26 23.45 -44.28
N LYS A 12 -6.58 22.16 -44.10
CA LYS A 12 -7.83 21.74 -43.47
C LYS A 12 -7.70 22.07 -41.98
N GLY A 13 -8.48 23.03 -41.51
CA GLY A 13 -8.60 23.34 -40.08
C GLY A 13 -9.43 22.27 -39.36
N PHE A 14 -9.11 22.04 -38.09
CA PHE A 14 -9.90 21.20 -37.19
C PHE A 14 -11.29 21.81 -36.99
N THR A 15 -12.35 21.02 -37.08
CA THR A 15 -13.71 21.50 -36.79
C THR A 15 -13.96 21.46 -35.28
N LEU A 16 -14.77 22.38 -34.77
CA LEU A 16 -15.17 22.38 -33.35
C LEU A 16 -15.94 21.10 -32.99
N ILE A 17 -16.68 20.52 -33.94
CA ILE A 17 -17.44 19.29 -33.73
C ILE A 17 -16.52 18.07 -33.59
N GLU A 18 -15.39 18.01 -34.31
CA GLU A 18 -14.40 16.95 -34.14
C GLU A 18 -13.82 16.97 -32.72
N LEU A 19 -13.51 18.15 -32.19
CA LEU A 19 -13.00 18.27 -30.82
C LEU A 19 -14.09 17.95 -29.78
N LEU A 20 -15.34 18.36 -30.04
CA LEU A 20 -16.47 18.08 -29.16
C LEU A 20 -16.73 16.58 -29.00
N VAL A 21 -16.78 15.83 -30.11
CA VAL A 21 -17.01 14.37 -30.05
C VAL A 21 -15.86 13.68 -29.30
N VAL A 22 -14.62 14.12 -29.50
CA VAL A 22 -13.45 13.54 -28.82
C VAL A 22 -13.53 13.72 -27.30
N ILE A 23 -13.82 14.94 -26.82
CA ILE A 23 -13.92 15.17 -25.36
C ILE A 23 -15.11 14.45 -24.73
N VAL A 24 -16.20 14.24 -25.48
CA VAL A 24 -17.34 13.43 -25.01
C VAL A 24 -16.93 11.98 -24.84
N ILE A 25 -16.23 11.40 -25.82
CA ILE A 25 -15.74 10.02 -25.73
C ILE A 25 -14.73 9.87 -24.58
N ILE A 26 -13.77 10.80 -24.45
CA ILE A 26 -12.80 10.79 -23.34
C ILE A 26 -13.52 10.94 -21.99
N GLY A 27 -14.55 11.79 -21.89
CA GLY A 27 -15.34 11.97 -20.68
C GLY A 27 -16.06 10.69 -20.24
N ILE A 28 -16.68 9.97 -21.19
CA ILE A 28 -17.34 8.69 -20.91
C ILE A 28 -16.33 7.64 -20.45
N LEU A 29 -15.19 7.53 -21.15
CA LEU A 29 -14.14 6.57 -20.78
C LEU A 29 -13.54 6.88 -19.41
N ALA A 30 -13.25 8.15 -19.13
CA ALA A 30 -12.70 8.59 -17.85
C ALA A 30 -13.67 8.32 -16.70
N ALA A 31 -14.98 8.56 -16.89
CA ALA A 31 -15.99 8.32 -15.87
C ALA A 31 -16.04 6.85 -15.39
N VAL A 32 -15.78 5.89 -16.28
CA VAL A 32 -15.74 4.46 -15.93
C VAL A 32 -14.35 4.01 -15.49
N ALA A 33 -13.29 4.55 -16.09
CA ALA A 33 -11.91 4.12 -15.83
C ALA A 33 -11.38 4.58 -14.47
N VAL A 34 -11.64 5.84 -14.07
CA VAL A 34 -11.12 6.42 -12.82
C VAL A 34 -11.54 5.64 -11.57
N PRO A 35 -12.85 5.38 -11.30
CA PRO A 35 -13.23 4.65 -10.09
C PRO A 35 -12.69 3.21 -10.07
N ARG A 36 -12.58 2.58 -11.25
CA ARG A 36 -11.97 1.24 -11.37
C ARG A 36 -10.49 1.23 -11.04
N PHE A 37 -9.75 2.24 -11.52
CA PHE A 37 -8.33 2.38 -11.23
C PHE A 37 -8.08 2.63 -9.74
N MET A 38 -8.87 3.51 -9.12
CA MET A 38 -8.78 3.77 -7.67
C MET A 38 -9.00 2.48 -6.85
N GLY A 39 -10.06 1.73 -7.14
CA GLY A 39 -10.31 0.48 -6.42
C GLY A 39 -9.24 -0.60 -6.65
N ALA A 40 -8.55 -0.59 -7.80
CA ALA A 40 -7.41 -1.49 -8.03
C ALA A 40 -6.19 -1.07 -7.22
N GLN A 41 -5.94 0.24 -7.10
CA GLN A 41 -4.87 0.79 -6.27
C GLN A 41 -5.09 0.47 -4.78
N ASP A 42 -6.31 0.65 -4.27
CA ASP A 42 -6.64 0.33 -2.88
C ASP A 42 -6.38 -1.15 -2.56
N ARG A 43 -6.81 -2.07 -3.45
CA ARG A 43 -6.54 -3.51 -3.29
C ARG A 43 -5.06 -3.85 -3.30
N ALA A 44 -4.27 -3.17 -4.14
CA ALA A 44 -2.83 -3.37 -4.18
C ALA A 44 -2.17 -2.93 -2.87
N ARG A 45 -2.62 -1.81 -2.28
CA ARG A 45 -2.14 -1.32 -0.98
C ARG A 45 -2.51 -2.25 0.17
N ILE A 46 -3.75 -2.72 0.24
CA ILE A 46 -4.18 -3.72 1.23
C ILE A 46 -3.36 -5.01 1.09
N GLY A 47 -3.10 -5.45 -0.15
CA GLY A 47 -2.28 -6.63 -0.41
C GLY A 47 -0.82 -6.48 0.05
N ALA A 48 -0.23 -5.30 -0.15
CA ALA A 48 1.11 -4.97 0.34
C ALA A 48 1.16 -4.92 1.88
N ALA A 49 0.21 -4.21 2.50
CA ALA A 49 0.06 -4.15 3.95
C ALA A 49 -0.08 -5.56 4.57
N ARG A 50 -0.91 -6.42 3.98
CA ARG A 50 -1.07 -7.81 4.44
C ARG A 50 0.22 -8.62 4.32
N ALA A 51 0.97 -8.45 3.23
CA ALA A 51 2.24 -9.13 3.02
C ALA A 51 3.29 -8.70 4.06
N ASP A 52 3.38 -7.40 4.35
CA ASP A 52 4.28 -6.88 5.38
C ASP A 52 3.87 -7.34 6.77
N LEU A 53 2.57 -7.41 7.05
CA LEU A 53 2.05 -7.92 8.31
C LEU A 53 2.36 -9.42 8.47
N ASP A 54 2.27 -10.21 7.41
CA ASP A 54 2.68 -11.63 7.39
C ASP A 54 4.17 -11.79 7.71
N LEU A 55 5.01 -10.85 7.27
CA LEU A 55 6.44 -10.82 7.64
C LEU A 55 6.62 -10.53 9.14
N PHE A 56 5.84 -9.61 9.74
CA PHE A 56 5.90 -9.39 11.19
C PHE A 56 5.52 -10.61 11.99
N ARG A 57 4.42 -11.27 11.63
CA ARG A 57 3.98 -12.47 12.32
C ARG A 57 5.05 -13.55 12.30
N GLN A 58 5.75 -13.73 11.18
CA GLN A 58 6.86 -14.67 11.07
C GLN A 58 8.04 -14.27 11.95
N ALA A 59 8.43 -13.00 11.96
CA ALA A 59 9.52 -12.51 12.80
C ALA A 59 9.21 -12.61 14.30
N LEU A 60 7.98 -12.31 14.70
CA LEU A 60 7.49 -12.50 16.06
C LEU A 60 7.49 -13.99 16.43
N GLY A 61 7.07 -14.87 15.53
CA GLY A 61 7.16 -16.32 15.77
C GLY A 61 8.60 -16.82 15.94
N MET A 62 9.56 -16.29 15.18
CA MET A 62 10.98 -16.60 15.39
C MET A 62 11.48 -16.09 16.76
N PHE A 63 11.09 -14.87 17.14
CA PHE A 63 11.41 -14.32 18.46
C PHE A 63 10.84 -15.19 19.58
N GLU A 64 9.58 -15.64 19.46
CA GLU A 64 8.94 -16.52 20.44
C GLU A 64 9.69 -17.85 20.58
N ILE A 65 10.12 -18.44 19.47
CA ILE A 65 10.88 -19.70 19.48
C ILE A 65 12.20 -19.55 20.26
N ASP A 66 12.90 -18.43 20.08
CA ASP A 66 14.21 -18.21 20.69
C ASP A 66 14.13 -17.73 22.16
N ASN A 67 13.09 -16.96 22.50
CA ASN A 67 12.95 -16.32 23.82
C ASN A 67 11.87 -16.95 24.70
N ALA A 68 11.13 -17.93 24.17
CA ALA A 68 9.95 -18.56 24.79
C ALA A 68 8.82 -17.58 25.15
N ASP A 69 8.84 -16.38 24.57
CA ASP A 69 7.90 -15.30 24.84
C ASP A 69 7.89 -14.29 23.70
N TYR A 70 6.82 -13.53 23.55
CA TYR A 70 6.75 -12.42 22.58
C TYR A 70 7.36 -11.12 23.14
N PRO A 71 7.84 -10.19 22.28
CA PRO A 71 8.46 -8.97 22.75
C PRO A 71 7.44 -8.06 23.44
N ALA A 72 7.69 -7.68 24.70
CA ALA A 72 6.77 -6.85 25.48
C ALA A 72 6.46 -5.48 24.86
N ALA A 73 7.37 -4.96 24.02
CA ALA A 73 7.15 -3.76 23.23
C ALA A 73 7.95 -3.85 21.94
N LEU A 74 7.41 -3.26 20.88
CA LEU A 74 8.14 -3.03 19.64
C LEU A 74 8.73 -1.62 19.68
N THR A 75 10.02 -1.49 19.40
CA THR A 75 10.63 -0.17 19.28
C THR A 75 10.39 0.38 17.88
N LEU A 76 9.36 1.20 17.76
CA LEU A 76 9.04 1.95 16.54
C LEU A 76 9.95 3.17 16.44
N ALA A 77 11.13 2.98 15.85
CA ALA A 77 11.90 4.12 15.36
C ALA A 77 11.21 4.59 14.06
N THR A 78 10.80 5.85 14.04
CA THR A 78 10.19 6.49 12.88
C THR A 78 11.05 6.22 11.63
N ALA A 79 10.45 5.55 10.65
CA ALA A 79 11.01 5.06 9.38
C ALA A 79 11.77 3.72 9.36
N ALA A 80 11.97 3.03 10.49
CA ALA A 80 12.41 1.63 10.53
C ALA A 80 12.18 1.01 11.92
N THR A 81 11.11 0.23 12.13
CA THR A 81 11.04 -0.67 13.28
C THR A 81 12.13 -1.73 13.08
N VAL A 82 12.89 -2.03 14.13
CA VAL A 82 13.74 -3.21 14.15
C VAL A 82 13.25 -4.07 15.30
N LEU A 83 12.85 -5.30 14.98
CA LEU A 83 12.58 -6.29 16.00
C LEU A 83 13.92 -6.82 16.48
N VAL A 84 14.25 -6.61 17.76
CA VAL A 84 15.51 -7.04 18.37
C VAL A 84 15.25 -7.94 19.57
N ASP A 85 16.10 -8.93 19.82
CA ASP A 85 16.11 -9.72 21.07
C ASP A 85 16.51 -8.85 22.29
N PRO A 86 16.32 -9.35 23.53
CA PRO A 86 16.83 -8.68 24.73
C PRO A 86 18.35 -8.44 24.74
N GLN A 87 19.11 -9.09 23.86
CA GLN A 87 20.57 -8.98 23.70
C GLN A 87 20.96 -8.00 22.56
N GLY A 88 19.99 -7.42 21.85
CA GLY A 88 20.18 -6.48 20.74
C GLY A 88 20.38 -7.10 19.35
N ASN A 89 20.21 -8.41 19.16
CA ASN A 89 20.29 -9.04 17.84
C ASN A 89 18.99 -8.81 17.03
N PRO A 90 19.08 -8.38 15.77
CA PRO A 90 17.89 -8.10 14.96
C PRO A 90 17.27 -9.37 14.38
N TYR A 91 15.96 -9.54 14.57
CA TYR A 91 15.13 -10.54 13.87
C TYR A 91 14.61 -10.03 12.53
N MET A 92 14.30 -8.73 12.45
CA MET A 92 13.78 -8.11 11.23
C MET A 92 14.01 -6.60 11.27
N SER A 93 14.48 -6.05 10.16
CA SER A 93 14.31 -4.63 9.83
C SER A 93 13.02 -4.48 9.03
N LEU A 94 12.15 -3.55 9.41
CA LEU A 94 10.93 -3.32 8.65
C LEU A 94 11.20 -2.99 7.18
N PRO A 95 10.34 -3.43 6.26
CA PRO A 95 10.26 -2.82 4.94
C PRO A 95 10.11 -1.31 5.12
N THR A 96 10.98 -0.53 4.48
CA THR A 96 11.02 0.94 4.58
C THR A 96 9.91 1.61 3.75
N GLY A 97 8.86 0.85 3.41
CA GLY A 97 7.69 1.31 2.67
C GLY A 97 6.50 1.38 3.61
N ASP A 98 6.03 2.58 3.90
CA ASP A 98 4.94 2.87 4.83
C ASP A 98 3.58 2.39 4.29
N ASN A 99 3.36 1.06 4.16
CA ASN A 99 2.09 0.49 3.70
C ASN A 99 0.96 0.60 4.75
N PHE A 100 1.28 1.12 5.93
CA PHE A 100 0.36 1.29 7.05
C PHE A 100 0.24 2.78 7.40
N ALA A 101 -1.00 3.28 7.45
CA ALA A 101 -1.31 4.59 8.00
C ALA A 101 -1.16 4.61 9.54
N SER A 102 -1.40 3.47 10.19
CA SER A 102 -1.13 3.28 11.62
C SER A 102 -0.70 1.83 11.89
N PHE A 103 0.10 1.65 12.93
CA PHE A 103 0.58 0.34 13.38
C PHE A 103 0.54 0.31 14.91
N THR A 104 -0.24 -0.60 15.47
CA THR A 104 -0.39 -0.80 16.91
C THR A 104 -0.06 -2.25 17.23
N TYR A 105 0.83 -2.45 18.19
CA TYR A 105 1.15 -3.77 18.73
C TYR A 105 0.74 -3.81 20.21
N THR A 106 -0.02 -4.82 20.57
CA THR A 106 -0.43 -5.10 21.94
C THR A 106 0.00 -6.51 22.33
N TYR A 107 0.55 -6.62 23.53
CA TYR A 107 0.98 -7.88 24.12
C TYR A 107 0.65 -7.86 25.61
N ASP A 108 -0.07 -8.89 26.06
CA ASP A 108 -0.40 -9.09 27.48
C ASP A 108 0.35 -10.31 28.01
N GLY A 109 1.63 -10.10 28.32
CA GLY A 109 2.49 -11.14 28.89
C GLY A 109 2.15 -11.58 30.30
N ALA A 110 1.29 -10.85 31.01
CA ALA A 110 0.89 -11.21 32.36
C ALA A 110 -0.19 -12.29 32.37
N SER A 111 -1.13 -12.21 31.42
CA SER A 111 -2.26 -13.13 31.33
C SER A 111 -2.10 -14.19 30.24
N ASN A 112 -1.43 -13.85 29.13
CA ASN A 112 -1.32 -14.70 27.93
C ASN A 112 0.05 -14.52 27.22
N PRO A 113 1.14 -15.09 27.76
CA PRO A 113 2.49 -14.92 27.20
C PRO A 113 2.65 -15.46 25.75
N THR A 114 1.76 -16.34 25.31
CA THR A 114 1.77 -16.90 23.95
C THR A 114 0.82 -16.18 23.00
N SER A 115 0.34 -14.98 23.35
CA SER A 115 -0.61 -14.22 22.53
C SER A 115 -0.14 -12.79 22.34
N TYR A 116 -0.33 -12.28 21.13
CA TYR A 116 -0.17 -10.87 20.79
C TYR A 116 -1.25 -10.48 19.80
N GLU A 117 -1.50 -9.17 19.68
CA GLU A 117 -2.36 -8.62 18.65
C GLU A 117 -1.64 -7.45 17.95
N ILE A 118 -1.66 -7.47 16.62
CA ILE A 118 -1.23 -6.34 15.79
C ILE A 118 -2.49 -5.79 15.13
N GLU A 119 -2.69 -4.49 15.22
CA GLU A 119 -3.70 -3.78 14.45
C GLU A 119 -3.00 -2.78 13.53
N VAL A 120 -3.32 -2.82 12.24
CA VAL A 120 -2.81 -1.86 11.26
C VAL A 120 -3.95 -1.25 10.47
N GLU A 121 -3.86 0.04 10.20
CA GLU A 121 -4.68 0.70 9.19
C GLU A 121 -3.90 0.74 7.88
N CYS A 122 -4.45 0.17 6.82
CA CYS A 122 -3.85 0.22 5.49
C CYS A 122 -3.87 1.65 4.96
N GLU A 123 -2.84 2.03 4.18
CA GLU A 123 -2.80 3.34 3.52
C GLU A 123 -3.74 3.41 2.28
N ASP A 124 -4.97 2.92 2.38
CA ASP A 124 -5.96 2.97 1.30
C ASP A 124 -6.91 4.18 1.44
N ASN A 125 -7.81 4.36 0.48
CA ASN A 125 -8.80 5.44 0.55
C ASN A 125 -10.03 5.11 1.43
N GLN A 126 -10.05 3.96 2.12
CA GLN A 126 -11.22 3.46 2.87
C GLN A 126 -10.94 3.29 4.37
N GLY A 127 -9.69 3.42 4.82
CA GLY A 127 -9.29 3.19 6.20
C GLY A 127 -9.39 1.71 6.58
N THR A 128 -9.03 0.80 5.65
CA THR A 128 -9.14 -0.64 5.90
C THR A 128 -8.22 -1.07 7.04
N VAL A 129 -8.78 -1.66 8.10
CA VAL A 129 -8.01 -2.20 9.22
C VAL A 129 -7.78 -3.70 9.03
N LEU A 130 -6.54 -4.14 9.24
CA LEU A 130 -6.17 -5.55 9.31
C LEU A 130 -5.69 -5.87 10.72
N THR A 131 -6.05 -7.05 11.23
CA THR A 131 -5.57 -7.53 12.52
C THR A 131 -4.77 -8.81 12.38
N ALA A 132 -3.73 -8.95 13.20
CA ALA A 132 -2.88 -10.13 13.25
C ALA A 132 -2.80 -10.68 14.65
N SER A 133 -2.82 -11.99 14.74
CA SER A 133 -2.48 -12.74 15.95
C SER A 133 -1.61 -13.95 15.57
N PRO A 134 -1.10 -14.73 16.53
CA PRO A 134 -0.43 -15.99 16.23
C PRO A 134 -1.27 -16.93 15.34
N GLU A 135 -2.60 -16.86 15.45
CA GLU A 135 -3.55 -17.73 14.73
C GLU A 135 -3.71 -17.35 13.24
N GLY A 136 -3.41 -16.10 12.88
CA GLY A 136 -3.50 -15.63 11.49
C GLY A 136 -3.80 -14.14 11.37
N ILE A 137 -4.11 -13.73 10.14
CA ILE A 137 -4.47 -12.35 9.79
C ILE A 137 -5.96 -12.33 9.40
N GLN A 138 -6.71 -11.39 9.99
CA GLN A 138 -8.11 -11.11 9.67
C GLN A 138 -8.25 -9.75 8.97
#